data_AF-A0ABD3MLH2-F1
#
_entry.id   AF-A0ABD3MLH2-F1
#
_cell.length_a   1.000
_cell.length_b   1.000
_cell.length_c   1.000
_cell.angle_alpha   90.00
_cell.angle_beta   90.00
_cell.angle_gamma   90.00
#
_symmetry.space_group_name_H-M   'P 1'
#
loop_
_entity.id
_entity.type
_entity.pdbx_description
1 polymer ?
#
loop_
_entity_poly.entity_id
_entity_poly.type
_entity_poly.pdbx_seq_one_letter_code
_entity_poly.pdbx_strand_id
1 'polypeptide(L)'
;MAGQLVDSTRHRFLAGAIEIKNETIALERSACVCGQAAFSSTRSQSGGWPATMKILSQAPDVTVIVGTGEQQRQFECYGVQLAAASPVLDVMLSSGMIESEQKRIEFPDKNPADWEGTFLAREHENGWKYCDSHVDDAPLNGSNARALVPLFHELQMDIYLRKCDHVIYYTWLKDTAANRTPKESVRLLSFSAKYGLRNTKNCVEKFIVQELEQFFWACGCNPDNFDKSTVEELVELLRPMKVRDEVHRAKKQRIEDTIDMLKFAIQHNAQDLLQRSEHLIVSLFDEYEGGELFDYQEFNVKAAKDLVSLCLPIERSSAQESFSSARCPVAWNAMKRYYDVENKLKSVTFNSVSENECDMFSNLLFILVQNEAEKVNREIEAARWG
;
A
#
# COMPACT_ATOMS: atom_id res chain seq x y z
N MET A 1 8.22 -31.89 25.15
CA MET A 1 8.96 -31.28 24.01
C MET A 1 8.10 -30.38 23.14
N ALA A 2 6.77 -30.57 23.01
CA ALA A 2 5.91 -29.67 22.23
C ALA A 2 5.78 -28.23 22.77
N GLY A 3 5.89 -28.02 24.09
CA GLY A 3 5.77 -26.68 24.71
C GLY A 3 6.92 -25.72 24.41
N GLN A 4 8.14 -26.21 24.15
CA GLN A 4 9.31 -25.36 23.85
C GLN A 4 9.33 -24.85 22.40
N LEU A 5 8.61 -25.50 21.48
CA LEU A 5 8.55 -25.06 20.08
C LEU A 5 7.61 -23.85 19.90
N VAL A 6 6.52 -23.79 20.68
CA VAL A 6 5.51 -22.71 20.58
C VAL A 6 6.07 -21.36 21.06
N ASP A 7 6.89 -21.37 22.12
CA ASP A 7 7.54 -20.15 22.61
C ASP A 7 8.59 -19.58 21.65
N SER A 8 9.33 -20.45 20.93
CA SER A 8 10.34 -19.98 19.96
C SER A 8 9.71 -19.25 18.77
N THR A 9 8.54 -19.71 18.30
CA THR A 9 7.82 -19.09 17.18
C THR A 9 7.21 -17.74 17.59
N ARG A 10 6.71 -17.64 18.82
CA ARG A 10 6.14 -16.39 19.36
C ARG A 10 7.18 -15.29 19.54
N HIS A 11 8.39 -15.63 19.99
CA HIS A 11 9.49 -14.67 20.12
C HIS A 11 10.03 -14.18 18.76
N ARG A 12 10.09 -15.03 17.73
CA ARG A 12 10.50 -14.62 16.37
C ARG A 12 9.50 -13.67 15.72
N PHE A 13 8.20 -13.87 15.95
CA PHE A 13 7.16 -13.00 15.43
C PHE A 13 7.23 -11.58 16.04
N LEU A 14 7.47 -11.49 17.35
CA LEU A 14 7.61 -10.20 18.04
C LEU A 14 8.89 -9.46 17.64
N ALA A 15 9.99 -10.17 17.38
CA ALA A 15 11.23 -9.56 16.91
C ALA A 15 11.08 -8.94 15.51
N GLY A 16 10.44 -9.65 14.57
CA GLY A 16 10.18 -9.12 13.22
C GLY A 16 9.25 -7.91 13.20
N ALA A 17 8.27 -7.85 14.11
CA ALA A 17 7.37 -6.69 14.23
C ALA A 17 8.07 -5.44 14.80
N ILE A 18 9.10 -5.60 15.64
CA ILE A 18 9.89 -4.50 16.21
C ILE A 18 10.84 -3.91 15.16
N GLU A 19 11.42 -4.76 14.30
CA GLU A 19 12.34 -4.33 13.24
C GLU A 19 11.65 -3.49 12.16
N ILE A 20 10.45 -3.92 11.72
CA ILE A 20 9.58 -3.16 10.79
C ILE A 20 9.19 -1.79 11.37
N LYS A 21 8.98 -1.70 12.69
CA LYS A 21 8.63 -0.45 13.38
C LYS A 21 9.77 0.57 13.34
N ASN A 22 11.02 0.12 13.45
CA ASN A 22 12.18 1.01 13.49
C ASN A 22 12.56 1.57 12.11
N GLU A 23 12.39 0.78 11.04
CA GLU A 23 12.65 1.25 9.67
C GLU A 23 11.61 2.27 9.19
N THR A 24 10.34 2.10 9.60
CA THR A 24 9.27 3.05 9.28
C THR A 24 9.50 4.43 9.90
N ILE A 25 10.00 4.49 11.14
CA ILE A 25 10.31 5.75 11.86
C ILE A 25 11.49 6.50 11.21
N ALA A 26 12.44 5.79 10.58
CA ALA A 26 13.58 6.41 9.92
C ALA A 26 13.21 7.13 8.62
N LEU A 27 12.25 6.58 7.86
CA LEU A 27 11.78 7.13 6.59
C LEU A 27 10.94 8.41 6.75
N GLU A 28 10.14 8.50 7.82
CA GLU A 28 9.29 9.68 8.09
C GLU A 28 10.09 10.95 8.40
N ARG A 29 11.32 10.83 8.90
CA ARG A 29 12.20 11.98 9.17
C ARG A 29 12.83 12.59 7.92
N SER A 30 12.86 11.86 6.80
CA SER A 30 13.52 12.29 5.56
C SER A 30 12.60 13.00 4.55
N ALA A 31 11.28 12.82 4.65
CA ALA A 31 10.34 13.26 3.60
C ALA A 31 9.71 14.65 3.81
N CYS A 32 10.05 15.37 4.89
CA CYS A 32 9.39 16.62 5.26
C CYS A 32 10.32 17.84 5.17
N VAL A 33 10.75 18.18 3.96
CA VAL A 33 11.39 19.48 3.67
C VAL A 33 10.94 19.97 2.29
N CYS A 34 9.81 20.67 2.21
CA CYS A 34 9.52 21.64 1.13
C CYS A 34 8.30 22.52 1.51
N GLY A 35 8.54 23.82 1.69
CA GLY A 35 7.58 24.92 1.48
C GLY A 35 6.51 25.19 2.55
N GLN A 36 6.83 25.98 3.58
CA GLN A 36 5.83 26.61 4.46
C GLN A 36 5.95 28.14 4.39
N ALA A 37 4.87 28.80 3.97
CA ALA A 37 4.64 30.22 4.22
C ALA A 37 3.72 30.34 5.45
N ALA A 38 4.14 31.11 6.44
CA ALA A 38 3.51 31.21 7.75
C ALA A 38 2.22 32.04 7.71
N PHE A 39 1.16 31.54 8.35
CA PHE A 39 -0.01 32.33 8.77
C PHE A 39 -0.38 31.98 10.21
N SER A 40 -0.75 32.99 11.00
CA SER A 40 -1.06 32.87 12.43
C SER A 40 -2.50 33.28 12.69
N SER A 41 -3.26 32.47 13.43
CA SER A 41 -4.65 32.74 13.82
C SER A 41 -4.78 33.12 15.30
N THR A 42 -5.53 34.19 15.60
CA THR A 42 -5.95 34.61 16.94
C THR A 42 -7.40 34.19 17.21
N ARG A 43 -7.63 33.58 18.38
CA ARG A 43 -8.90 32.95 18.77
C ARG A 43 -9.86 33.96 19.44
N SER A 44 -11.12 34.00 19.01
CA SER A 44 -12.21 34.75 19.64
C SER A 44 -13.28 33.78 20.14
N GLN A 45 -13.79 34.00 21.35
CA GLN A 45 -14.79 33.18 22.04
C GLN A 45 -16.21 33.75 21.85
N SER A 46 -16.99 33.14 20.97
CA SER A 46 -18.46 33.08 21.05
C SER A 46 -18.90 31.81 20.32
N GLY A 47 -20.04 31.21 20.71
CA GLY A 47 -20.51 29.88 20.28
C GLY A 47 -20.91 29.75 18.81
N GLY A 48 -20.01 30.15 17.91
CA GLY A 48 -20.02 29.80 16.49
C GLY A 48 -19.13 28.59 16.25
N TRP A 49 -19.48 27.85 15.20
CA TRP A 49 -18.71 26.79 14.56
C TRP A 49 -17.20 26.98 14.70
N PRO A 50 -16.41 25.90 14.91
CA PRO A 50 -14.96 26.02 14.84
C PRO A 50 -14.63 26.73 13.53
N ALA A 51 -13.84 27.79 13.65
CA ALA A 51 -13.43 28.62 12.52
C ALA A 51 -12.68 27.72 11.55
N THR A 52 -13.44 27.18 10.60
CA THR A 52 -12.94 26.61 9.37
C THR A 52 -11.98 27.61 8.76
N MET A 53 -11.02 27.16 7.95
CA MET A 53 -10.19 28.06 7.17
C MET A 53 -11.10 28.76 6.15
N LYS A 54 -11.87 29.73 6.65
CA LYS A 54 -12.57 30.69 5.84
C LYS A 54 -11.45 31.34 5.06
N ILE A 55 -11.44 31.09 3.76
CA ILE A 55 -10.64 31.88 2.85
C ILE A 55 -11.13 33.30 3.12
N LEU A 56 -10.39 34.09 3.89
CA LEU A 56 -10.91 35.34 4.47
C LEU A 56 -11.38 36.30 3.37
N SER A 57 -10.87 36.10 2.15
CA SER A 57 -11.21 36.84 0.94
C SER A 57 -12.42 36.31 0.15
N GLN A 58 -12.99 35.14 0.49
CA GLN A 58 -14.07 34.52 -0.28
C GLN A 58 -15.11 33.87 0.62
N ALA A 59 -16.39 34.13 0.36
CA ALA A 59 -17.48 33.43 1.03
C ALA A 59 -17.61 31.99 0.49
N PRO A 60 -18.02 31.02 1.32
CA PRO A 60 -18.42 29.70 0.83
C PRO A 60 -19.45 29.82 -0.31
N ASP A 61 -19.28 29.01 -1.35
CA ASP A 61 -20.05 29.10 -2.59
C ASP A 61 -20.88 27.84 -2.89
N VAL A 62 -20.84 26.85 -2.00
CA VAL A 62 -21.64 25.62 -2.08
C VAL A 62 -22.19 25.25 -0.70
N THR A 63 -23.45 24.85 -0.63
CA THR A 63 -24.07 24.29 0.58
C THR A 63 -24.24 22.79 0.43
N VAL A 64 -23.59 22.01 1.31
CA VAL A 64 -23.81 20.56 1.39
C VAL A 64 -24.78 20.25 2.50
N ILE A 65 -25.80 19.46 2.20
CA ILE A 65 -26.84 19.08 3.15
C ILE A 65 -26.79 17.58 3.38
N VAL A 66 -26.68 17.18 4.63
CA VAL A 66 -26.45 15.78 5.01
C VAL A 66 -27.51 15.33 5.99
N GLY A 67 -28.04 14.13 5.78
CA GLY A 67 -29.09 13.53 6.61
C GLY A 67 -30.52 13.98 6.26
N THR A 68 -31.48 13.47 7.02
CA THR A 68 -32.92 13.71 6.83
C THR A 68 -33.61 14.09 8.14
N GLY A 69 -34.76 14.78 8.03
CA GLY A 69 -35.59 15.15 9.18
C GLY A 69 -34.85 16.05 10.17
N GLU A 70 -35.00 15.74 11.47
CA GLU A 70 -34.39 16.51 12.56
C GLU A 70 -32.87 16.37 12.66
N GLN A 71 -32.29 15.35 12.02
CA GLN A 71 -30.83 15.14 11.99
C GLN A 71 -30.17 15.85 10.80
N GLN A 72 -30.94 16.48 9.91
CA GLN A 72 -30.39 17.17 8.76
C GLN A 72 -29.47 18.32 9.20
N ARG A 73 -28.25 18.36 8.67
CA ARG A 73 -27.31 19.47 8.87
C ARG A 73 -26.89 20.08 7.54
N GLN A 74 -26.58 21.37 7.57
CA GLN A 74 -26.08 22.12 6.42
C GLN A 74 -24.64 22.54 6.68
N PHE A 75 -23.80 22.39 5.67
CA PHE A 75 -22.38 22.70 5.71
C PHE A 75 -22.08 23.68 4.57
N GLU A 76 -21.62 24.87 4.94
CA GLU A 76 -21.13 25.86 3.98
C GLU A 76 -19.69 25.49 3.58
N CYS A 77 -19.46 25.24 2.30
CA CYS A 77 -18.20 24.71 1.76
C CYS A 77 -17.70 25.53 0.58
N TYR A 78 -16.42 25.36 0.25
CA TYR A 78 -15.83 25.89 -0.97
C TYR A 78 -15.87 24.82 -2.06
N GLY A 79 -16.60 25.09 -3.15
CA GLY A 79 -16.77 24.15 -4.26
C GLY A 79 -15.44 23.70 -4.85
N VAL A 80 -14.47 24.60 -4.96
CA VAL A 80 -13.11 24.27 -5.44
C VAL A 80 -12.39 23.27 -4.53
N GLN A 81 -12.58 23.33 -3.21
CA GLN A 81 -11.94 22.39 -2.28
C GLN A 81 -12.61 21.02 -2.33
N LEU A 82 -13.94 20.99 -2.49
CA LEU A 82 -14.71 19.76 -2.68
C LEU A 82 -14.32 19.05 -3.98
N ALA A 83 -14.28 19.80 -5.08
CA ALA A 83 -13.85 19.31 -6.39
C ALA A 83 -12.41 18.76 -6.36
N ALA A 84 -11.48 19.49 -5.73
CA ALA A 84 -10.11 19.02 -5.58
C ALA A 84 -9.97 17.78 -4.68
N ALA A 85 -10.95 17.51 -3.81
CA ALA A 85 -10.92 16.35 -2.91
C ALA A 85 -11.48 15.08 -3.55
N SER A 86 -12.47 15.23 -4.44
CA SER A 86 -13.29 14.14 -4.95
C SER A 86 -13.61 14.36 -6.44
N PRO A 87 -13.23 13.42 -7.32
CA PRO A 87 -13.61 13.45 -8.73
C PRO A 87 -15.14 13.47 -8.93
N VAL A 88 -15.89 12.81 -8.04
CA VAL A 88 -17.36 12.80 -8.08
C VAL A 88 -17.91 14.20 -7.83
N LEU A 89 -17.41 14.88 -6.81
CA LEU A 89 -17.83 16.26 -6.49
C LEU A 89 -17.38 17.25 -7.57
N ASP A 90 -16.21 17.04 -8.17
CA ASP A 90 -15.74 17.86 -9.30
C ASP A 90 -16.73 17.78 -10.48
N VAL A 91 -17.15 16.57 -10.86
CA VAL A 91 -18.15 16.39 -11.91
C VAL A 91 -19.48 17.03 -11.52
N MET A 92 -19.99 16.79 -10.30
CA MET A 92 -21.25 17.38 -9.83
C MET A 92 -21.25 18.92 -9.88
N LEU A 93 -20.10 19.54 -9.60
CA LEU A 93 -19.96 20.99 -9.54
C LEU A 93 -19.58 21.65 -10.87
N SER A 94 -19.03 20.90 -11.83
CA SER A 94 -18.52 21.44 -13.12
C SER A 94 -19.42 21.14 -14.33
N SER A 95 -20.24 20.09 -14.30
CA SER A 95 -20.89 19.54 -15.50
C SER A 95 -22.28 20.11 -15.83
N GLY A 96 -22.66 21.26 -15.26
CA GLY A 96 -24.00 21.84 -15.47
C GLY A 96 -25.12 20.98 -14.87
N MET A 97 -24.79 20.13 -13.89
CA MET A 97 -25.80 19.39 -13.12
C MET A 97 -26.57 20.33 -12.20
N ILE A 98 -27.73 19.88 -11.70
CA ILE A 98 -28.61 20.67 -10.84
C ILE A 98 -27.88 21.18 -9.59
N GLU A 99 -26.93 20.40 -9.07
CA GLU A 99 -26.07 20.75 -7.94
C GLU A 99 -25.18 21.97 -8.25
N SER A 100 -24.67 22.05 -9.49
CA SER A 100 -23.84 23.17 -9.94
C SER A 100 -24.63 24.46 -10.14
N GLU A 101 -25.89 24.36 -10.57
CA GLU A 101 -26.80 25.49 -10.78
C GLU A 101 -27.33 26.03 -9.45
N GLN A 102 -27.75 25.12 -8.55
CA GLN A 102 -28.31 25.47 -7.25
C GLN A 102 -27.24 25.74 -6.19
N LYS A 103 -25.97 25.42 -6.48
CA LYS A 103 -24.86 25.46 -5.51
C LYS A 103 -25.19 24.67 -4.24
N ARG A 104 -25.87 23.53 -4.42
CA ARG A 104 -26.45 22.74 -3.34
C ARG A 104 -26.29 21.25 -3.63
N ILE A 105 -25.68 20.52 -2.70
CA ILE A 105 -25.48 19.08 -2.80
C ILE A 105 -26.23 18.42 -1.64
N GLU A 106 -26.99 17.36 -1.90
CA GLU A 106 -27.77 16.66 -0.88
C GLU A 106 -27.33 15.20 -0.72
N PHE A 107 -27.09 14.79 0.52
CA PHE A 107 -26.71 13.45 0.94
C PHE A 107 -27.68 12.95 2.02
N PRO A 108 -28.95 12.62 1.67
CA PRO A 108 -30.01 12.33 2.64
C PRO A 108 -29.77 11.04 3.44
N ASP A 109 -29.03 10.10 2.88
CA ASP A 109 -28.75 8.78 3.45
C ASP A 109 -27.46 8.74 4.29
N LYS A 110 -26.68 9.83 4.32
CA LYS A 110 -25.43 9.89 5.07
C LYS A 110 -25.64 10.48 6.45
N ASN A 111 -24.76 10.10 7.37
CA ASN A 111 -24.73 10.63 8.71
C ASN A 111 -23.97 11.98 8.73
N PRO A 112 -24.58 13.08 9.22
CA PRO A 112 -23.90 14.37 9.34
C PRO A 112 -22.61 14.33 10.14
N ALA A 113 -22.50 13.48 11.15
CA ALA A 113 -21.30 13.36 11.98
C ALA A 113 -20.11 12.77 11.19
N ASP A 114 -20.38 11.82 10.28
CA ASP A 114 -19.36 11.21 9.43
C ASP A 114 -18.87 12.22 8.37
N TRP A 115 -19.80 13.05 7.85
CA TRP A 115 -19.46 14.14 6.94
C TRP A 115 -18.58 15.21 7.61
N GLU A 116 -18.97 15.62 8.82
CA GLU A 116 -18.22 16.56 9.66
C GLU A 116 -16.79 16.06 9.89
N GLY A 117 -16.62 14.77 10.22
CA GLY A 117 -15.29 14.15 10.35
C GLY A 117 -14.46 14.07 9.06
N THR A 118 -15.10 14.12 7.88
CA THR A 118 -14.41 14.01 6.58
C THR A 118 -13.77 15.31 6.14
N PHE A 119 -14.55 16.40 6.12
CA PHE A 119 -14.13 17.65 5.48
C PHE A 119 -13.59 18.67 6.47
N LEU A 120 -14.06 18.67 7.73
CA LEU A 120 -13.59 19.62 8.74
C LEU A 120 -12.24 19.20 9.36
N ALA A 121 -11.93 17.90 9.38
CA ALA A 121 -10.63 17.40 9.85
C ALA A 121 -9.44 17.84 8.95
N ARG A 122 -9.72 18.33 7.72
CA ARG A 122 -8.70 18.78 6.78
C ARG A 122 -8.09 20.14 7.13
N GLU A 123 -8.77 20.94 7.95
CA GLU A 123 -8.42 22.36 8.14
C GLU A 123 -7.45 22.62 9.29
N HIS A 124 -7.10 21.60 10.08
CA HIS A 124 -6.02 21.70 11.07
C HIS A 124 -4.64 21.46 10.41
N GLU A 125 -4.15 22.52 9.74
CA GLU A 125 -2.78 22.93 9.31
C GLU A 125 -1.54 22.01 9.23
N ASN A 126 -1.57 20.71 9.56
CA ASN A 126 -0.36 19.89 9.60
C ASN A 126 -0.43 18.58 8.82
N GLY A 127 -1.25 18.54 7.77
CA GLY A 127 -1.55 17.29 7.07
C GLY A 127 -2.25 16.31 8.03
N TRP A 128 -2.62 15.14 7.52
CA TRP A 128 -3.07 14.07 8.40
C TRP A 128 -1.82 13.55 9.13
N LYS A 129 -1.39 14.25 10.19
CA LYS A 129 -0.37 13.71 11.09
C LYS A 129 -0.96 12.45 11.69
N TYR A 130 -0.32 11.33 11.40
CA TYR A 130 -0.61 10.07 12.06
C TYR A 130 -0.24 10.24 13.54
N CYS A 131 -1.21 10.64 14.36
CA CYS A 131 -0.97 10.85 15.78
C CYS A 131 -0.92 9.48 16.48
N ASP A 132 0.30 8.94 16.65
CA ASP A 132 0.55 7.83 17.59
C ASP A 132 0.55 8.34 19.05
N SER A 133 0.34 9.65 19.29
CA SER A 133 0.31 10.25 20.62
C SER A 133 -1.04 10.92 20.96
N HIS A 134 -1.67 10.42 22.01
CA HIS A 134 -2.87 10.91 22.68
C HIS A 134 -2.89 12.44 22.92
N VAL A 135 -3.67 13.21 22.15
CA VAL A 135 -4.37 14.43 22.62
C VAL A 135 -5.59 14.72 21.70
N ASP A 136 -6.78 14.42 22.22
CA ASP A 136 -8.13 15.03 22.12
C ASP A 136 -8.67 15.85 20.91
N ASP A 137 -8.07 15.83 19.71
CA ASP A 137 -8.74 16.33 18.49
C ASP A 137 -8.90 15.17 17.49
N ALA A 138 -10.04 14.48 17.56
CA ALA A 138 -10.28 13.09 17.13
C ALA A 138 -9.52 12.62 15.86
N PRO A 139 -8.31 12.02 16.00
CA PRO A 139 -7.57 11.49 14.87
C PRO A 139 -8.31 10.29 14.25
N LEU A 140 -8.01 10.02 12.98
CA LEU A 140 -8.47 8.79 12.31
C LEU A 140 -8.03 7.58 13.15
N ASN A 141 -9.01 6.81 13.61
CA ASN A 141 -8.87 5.61 14.44
C ASN A 141 -9.63 4.44 13.78
N GLY A 142 -9.46 3.23 14.30
CA GLY A 142 -10.10 2.04 13.69
C GLY A 142 -11.63 2.09 13.62
N SER A 143 -12.28 2.81 14.55
CA SER A 143 -13.74 2.92 14.59
C SER A 143 -14.26 3.91 13.53
N ASN A 144 -13.75 5.14 13.53
CA ASN A 144 -14.18 6.14 12.55
C ASN A 144 -13.69 5.81 11.13
N ALA A 145 -12.53 5.17 10.96
CA ALA A 145 -12.05 4.73 9.64
C ALA A 145 -13.05 3.77 8.98
N ARG A 146 -13.61 2.81 9.75
CA ARG A 146 -14.63 1.89 9.24
C ARG A 146 -15.92 2.60 8.85
N ALA A 147 -16.32 3.64 9.59
CA ALA A 147 -17.50 4.45 9.25
C ALA A 147 -17.28 5.31 7.99
N LEU A 148 -16.05 5.80 7.78
CA LEU A 148 -15.70 6.71 6.69
C LEU A 148 -15.39 6.01 5.36
N VAL A 149 -14.93 4.76 5.38
CA VAL A 149 -14.59 3.99 4.16
C VAL A 149 -15.72 3.97 3.11
N PRO A 150 -17.00 3.68 3.45
CA PRO A 150 -18.07 3.72 2.48
C PRO A 150 -18.21 5.08 1.79
N LEU A 151 -18.11 6.17 2.55
CA LEU A 151 -18.21 7.53 2.04
C LEU A 151 -17.02 7.87 1.11
N PHE A 152 -15.79 7.53 1.51
CA PHE A 152 -14.61 7.77 0.68
C PHE A 152 -14.62 6.93 -0.60
N HIS A 153 -15.18 5.72 -0.54
CA HIS A 153 -15.34 4.86 -1.70
C HIS A 153 -16.34 5.46 -2.69
N GLU A 154 -17.49 5.89 -2.20
CA GLU A 154 -18.54 6.51 -3.00
C GLU A 154 -18.08 7.82 -3.66
N LEU A 155 -17.34 8.65 -2.92
CA LEU A 155 -16.78 9.91 -3.42
C LEU A 155 -15.47 9.73 -4.21
N GLN A 156 -15.00 8.50 -4.45
CA GLN A 156 -13.76 8.20 -5.16
C GLN A 156 -12.53 8.92 -4.58
N MET A 157 -12.43 8.96 -3.25
CA MET A 157 -11.37 9.62 -2.50
C MET A 157 -10.22 8.65 -2.18
N ASP A 158 -9.54 8.13 -3.21
CA ASP A 158 -8.58 7.01 -3.10
C ASP A 158 -7.46 7.22 -2.08
N ILE A 159 -6.94 8.45 -1.97
CA ILE A 159 -5.89 8.78 -0.99
C ILE A 159 -6.40 8.53 0.44
N TYR A 160 -7.66 8.85 0.72
CA TYR A 160 -8.27 8.69 2.02
C TYR A 160 -8.68 7.23 2.28
N LEU A 161 -9.10 6.50 1.25
CA LEU A 161 -9.29 5.05 1.34
C LEU A 161 -8.01 4.34 1.75
N ARG A 162 -6.86 4.68 1.15
CA ARG A 162 -5.56 4.12 1.53
C ARG A 162 -5.21 4.42 2.99
N LYS A 163 -5.49 5.63 3.48
CA LYS A 163 -5.29 5.98 4.89
C LYS A 163 -6.19 5.16 5.82
N CYS A 164 -7.47 5.02 5.48
CA CYS A 164 -8.38 4.16 6.24
C CYS A 164 -7.93 2.70 6.25
N ASP A 165 -7.48 2.18 5.10
CA ASP A 165 -6.94 0.83 4.98
C ASP A 165 -5.75 0.63 5.95
N HIS A 166 -4.79 1.56 5.96
CA HIS A 166 -3.68 1.52 6.92
C HIS A 166 -4.14 1.54 8.38
N VAL A 167 -5.04 2.46 8.76
CA VAL A 167 -5.51 2.57 10.15
C VAL A 167 -6.27 1.31 10.58
N ILE A 168 -7.14 0.78 9.72
CA ILE A 168 -7.89 -0.45 10.00
C ILE A 168 -6.94 -1.65 10.12
N TYR A 169 -5.98 -1.77 9.20
CA TYR A 169 -4.93 -2.79 9.24
C TYR A 169 -4.12 -2.73 10.55
N TYR A 170 -3.62 -1.56 10.93
CA TYR A 170 -2.83 -1.40 12.16
C TYR A 170 -3.66 -1.63 13.42
N THR A 171 -4.91 -1.18 13.45
CA THR A 171 -5.81 -1.44 14.59
C THR A 171 -6.06 -2.94 14.72
N TRP A 172 -6.33 -3.62 13.61
CA TRP A 172 -6.50 -5.07 13.58
C TRP A 172 -5.25 -5.80 14.07
N LEU A 173 -4.05 -5.37 13.65
CA LEU A 173 -2.79 -5.96 14.12
C LEU A 173 -2.52 -5.74 15.62
N LYS A 174 -2.89 -4.57 16.15
CA LYS A 174 -2.72 -4.23 17.57
C LYS A 174 -3.72 -4.97 18.47
N ASP A 175 -4.89 -5.35 17.95
CA ASP A 175 -5.86 -6.16 18.70
C ASP A 175 -5.25 -7.50 19.10
N THR A 176 -5.43 -7.87 20.37
CA THR A 176 -4.90 -9.14 20.89
C THR A 176 -5.62 -10.32 20.22
N ALA A 177 -4.92 -11.44 20.07
CA ALA A 177 -5.52 -12.65 19.48
C ALA A 177 -6.82 -13.10 20.19
N ALA A 178 -6.95 -12.81 21.49
CA ALA A 178 -8.15 -13.12 22.27
C ALA A 178 -9.39 -12.32 21.85
N ASN A 179 -9.20 -11.15 21.24
CA ASN A 179 -10.30 -10.29 20.77
C ASN A 179 -10.69 -10.58 19.32
N ARG A 180 -9.94 -11.41 18.60
CA ARG A 180 -10.23 -11.71 17.19
C ARG A 180 -11.07 -12.96 17.10
N THR A 181 -12.36 -12.78 16.85
CA THR A 181 -13.22 -13.92 16.52
C THR A 181 -13.14 -14.25 15.02
N PRO A 182 -13.31 -15.53 14.61
CA PRO A 182 -13.40 -15.87 13.19
C PRO A 182 -14.52 -15.11 12.48
N LYS A 183 -15.65 -14.90 13.17
CA LYS A 183 -16.79 -14.13 12.66
C LYS A 183 -16.46 -12.68 12.35
N GLU A 184 -15.73 -12.00 13.24
CA GLU A 184 -15.27 -10.63 12.98
C GLU A 184 -14.22 -10.58 11.86
N SER A 185 -13.36 -11.59 11.79
CA SER A 185 -12.38 -11.71 10.71
C SER A 185 -13.07 -11.84 9.35
N VAL A 186 -14.08 -12.71 9.23
CA VAL A 186 -14.86 -12.87 7.99
C VAL A 186 -15.60 -11.58 7.63
N ARG A 187 -16.21 -10.89 8.60
CA ARG A 187 -16.85 -9.59 8.36
C ARG A 187 -15.85 -8.53 7.88
N LEU A 188 -14.66 -8.49 8.47
CA LEU A 188 -13.62 -7.56 8.06
C LEU A 188 -13.05 -7.91 6.68
N LEU A 189 -12.96 -9.20 6.34
CA LEU A 189 -12.61 -9.66 5.00
C LEU A 189 -13.65 -9.21 3.97
N SER A 190 -14.94 -9.43 4.26
CA SER A 190 -16.07 -9.00 3.45
C SER A 190 -16.04 -7.49 3.22
N PHE A 191 -15.86 -6.72 4.30
CA PHE A 191 -15.76 -5.27 4.27
C PHE A 191 -14.57 -4.77 3.43
N SER A 192 -13.37 -5.31 3.68
CA SER A 192 -12.15 -4.91 2.97
C SER A 192 -12.20 -5.30 1.49
N ALA A 193 -12.79 -6.45 1.15
CA ALA A 193 -13.02 -6.85 -0.23
C ALA A 193 -14.02 -5.92 -0.94
N LYS A 194 -15.12 -5.55 -0.27
CA LYS A 194 -16.17 -4.68 -0.82
C LYS A 194 -15.63 -3.29 -1.18
N TYR A 195 -14.78 -2.71 -0.34
CA TYR A 195 -14.30 -1.32 -0.50
C TYR A 195 -12.86 -1.21 -1.01
N GLY A 196 -12.24 -2.31 -1.44
CA GLY A 196 -10.90 -2.29 -2.02
C GLY A 196 -9.76 -1.99 -1.03
N LEU A 197 -9.91 -2.36 0.24
CA LEU A 197 -8.89 -2.16 1.29
C LEU A 197 -7.83 -3.27 1.22
N ARG A 198 -6.87 -3.14 0.31
CA ARG A 198 -5.89 -4.18 -0.07
C ARG A 198 -5.05 -4.67 1.11
N ASN A 199 -4.53 -3.79 1.96
CA ASN A 199 -3.67 -4.16 3.08
C ASN A 199 -4.45 -4.93 4.14
N THR A 200 -5.60 -4.40 4.54
CA THR A 200 -6.52 -5.04 5.49
C THR A 200 -6.97 -6.40 4.96
N LYS A 201 -7.40 -6.46 3.70
CA LYS A 201 -7.85 -7.68 3.05
C LYS A 201 -6.77 -8.77 3.10
N ASN A 202 -5.58 -8.49 2.57
CA ASN A 202 -4.49 -9.45 2.51
C ASN A 202 -4.07 -9.96 3.90
N CYS A 203 -4.08 -9.08 4.91
CA CYS A 203 -3.78 -9.45 6.28
C CYS A 203 -4.84 -10.39 6.88
N VAL A 204 -6.11 -10.07 6.67
CA VAL A 204 -7.24 -10.84 7.23
C VAL A 204 -7.38 -12.18 6.51
N GLU A 205 -7.13 -12.25 5.21
CA GLU A 205 -7.07 -13.51 4.46
C GLU A 205 -6.03 -14.46 5.04
N LYS A 206 -4.79 -13.98 5.25
CA LYS A 206 -3.73 -14.79 5.86
C LYS A 206 -4.12 -15.30 7.25
N PHE A 207 -4.75 -14.45 8.06
CA PHE A 207 -5.23 -14.83 9.39
C PHE A 207 -6.32 -15.92 9.30
N ILE A 208 -7.32 -15.74 8.44
CA ILE A 208 -8.40 -16.73 8.26
C ILE A 208 -7.84 -18.07 7.76
N VAL A 209 -6.91 -18.07 6.82
CA VAL A 209 -6.26 -19.31 6.34
C VAL A 209 -5.58 -20.03 7.51
N GLN A 210 -4.83 -19.32 8.34
CA GLN A 210 -4.18 -19.91 9.52
C GLN A 210 -5.20 -20.47 10.54
N GLU A 211 -6.31 -19.76 10.78
CA GLU A 211 -7.38 -20.24 11.66
C GLU A 211 -8.07 -21.48 11.10
N LEU A 212 -8.32 -21.54 9.79
CA LEU A 212 -8.86 -22.72 9.13
C LEU A 212 -7.90 -23.90 9.19
N GLU A 213 -6.61 -23.67 8.94
CA GLU A 213 -5.58 -24.71 9.07
C GLU A 213 -5.55 -25.26 10.49
N GLN A 214 -5.57 -24.39 11.51
CA GLN A 214 -5.68 -24.84 12.90
C GLN A 214 -6.97 -25.62 13.14
N PHE A 215 -8.10 -25.14 12.64
CA PHE A 215 -9.40 -25.80 12.76
C PHE A 215 -9.43 -27.20 12.16
N PHE A 216 -8.85 -27.38 10.96
CA PHE A 216 -8.85 -28.67 10.27
C PHE A 216 -7.78 -29.63 10.78
N TRP A 217 -6.61 -29.13 11.20
CA TRP A 217 -5.46 -29.97 11.54
C TRP A 217 -5.25 -30.18 13.04
N ALA A 218 -5.70 -29.26 13.90
CA ALA A 218 -5.65 -29.49 15.34
C ALA A 218 -6.85 -30.34 15.77
N CYS A 219 -6.58 -31.56 16.22
CA CYS A 219 -7.55 -32.57 16.66
C CYS A 219 -8.40 -32.20 17.91
N GLY A 220 -8.71 -30.92 18.13
CA GLY A 220 -9.46 -30.44 19.30
C GLY A 220 -10.03 -29.04 19.17
N CYS A 221 -10.14 -28.48 17.97
CA CYS A 221 -10.78 -27.18 17.79
C CYS A 221 -12.27 -27.26 18.08
N ASN A 222 -12.80 -26.22 18.75
CA ASN A 222 -14.21 -26.11 19.05
C ASN A 222 -15.00 -25.90 17.74
N PRO A 223 -15.86 -26.85 17.31
CA PRO A 223 -16.70 -26.68 16.12
C PRO A 223 -17.61 -25.44 16.19
N ASP A 224 -17.82 -24.87 17.37
CA ASP A 224 -18.64 -23.67 17.57
C ASP A 224 -18.00 -22.38 17.03
N ASN A 225 -16.72 -22.39 16.66
CA ASN A 225 -16.00 -21.21 16.20
C ASN A 225 -16.45 -20.70 14.82
N PHE A 226 -17.04 -21.57 13.99
CA PHE A 226 -17.56 -21.23 12.67
C PHE A 226 -19.03 -21.65 12.58
N ASP A 227 -19.94 -20.71 12.81
CA ASP A 227 -21.35 -20.95 12.53
C ASP A 227 -21.59 -21.15 11.02
N LYS A 228 -22.66 -21.85 10.67
CA LYS A 228 -22.99 -22.17 9.27
C LYS A 228 -23.01 -20.92 8.37
N SER A 229 -23.54 -19.81 8.91
CA SER A 229 -23.63 -18.54 8.20
C SER A 229 -22.26 -17.95 7.86
N THR A 230 -21.31 -18.04 8.79
CA THR A 230 -19.92 -17.60 8.61
C THR A 230 -19.19 -18.45 7.56
N VAL A 231 -19.43 -19.78 7.55
CA VAL A 231 -18.86 -20.67 6.51
C VAL A 231 -19.44 -20.35 5.14
N GLU A 232 -20.75 -20.11 5.03
CA GLU A 232 -21.39 -19.72 3.77
C GLU A 232 -20.84 -18.39 3.24
N GLU A 233 -20.70 -17.37 4.11
CA GLU A 233 -20.08 -16.09 3.73
C GLU A 233 -18.63 -16.26 3.29
N LEU A 234 -17.85 -17.07 4.01
CA LEU A 234 -16.47 -17.36 3.64
C LEU A 234 -16.38 -18.07 2.28
N VAL A 235 -17.23 -19.06 2.02
CA VAL A 235 -17.24 -19.76 0.72
C VAL A 235 -17.57 -18.79 -0.43
N GLU A 236 -18.49 -17.86 -0.23
CA GLU A 236 -18.80 -16.82 -1.22
C GLU A 236 -17.62 -15.86 -1.43
N LEU A 237 -16.94 -15.44 -0.37
CA LEU A 237 -15.77 -14.54 -0.44
C LEU A 237 -14.55 -15.21 -1.08
N LEU A 238 -14.35 -16.51 -0.83
CA LEU A 238 -13.24 -17.29 -1.39
C LEU A 238 -13.53 -17.82 -2.80
N ARG A 239 -14.79 -17.87 -3.26
CA ARG A 239 -15.14 -18.37 -4.60
C ARG A 239 -14.41 -17.62 -5.73
N PRO A 240 -14.32 -16.28 -5.74
CA PRO A 240 -13.53 -15.55 -6.74
C PRO A 240 -12.02 -15.78 -6.63
N MET A 241 -11.51 -16.27 -5.48
CA MET A 241 -10.08 -16.50 -5.31
C MET A 241 -9.58 -17.66 -6.16
N LYS A 242 -10.40 -18.67 -6.44
CA LYS A 242 -10.02 -19.74 -7.40
C LYS A 242 -9.74 -19.20 -8.81
N VAL A 243 -10.52 -18.21 -9.26
CA VAL A 243 -10.30 -17.55 -10.56
C VAL A 243 -9.02 -16.71 -10.51
N ARG A 244 -8.73 -16.07 -9.37
CA ARG A 244 -7.45 -15.39 -9.18
C ARG A 244 -6.32 -16.39 -9.23
N ASP A 245 -6.37 -17.53 -8.56
CA ASP A 245 -5.29 -18.51 -8.56
C ASP A 245 -4.96 -19.01 -9.98
N GLU A 246 -5.97 -19.18 -10.84
CA GLU A 246 -5.77 -19.52 -12.25
C GLU A 246 -5.10 -18.39 -13.03
N VAL A 247 -5.56 -17.15 -12.85
CA VAL A 247 -4.95 -15.96 -13.45
C VAL A 247 -3.50 -15.79 -12.98
N HIS A 248 -3.23 -15.97 -11.68
CA HIS A 248 -1.89 -15.90 -11.10
C HIS A 248 -1.01 -17.05 -11.60
N ARG A 249 -1.54 -18.26 -11.74
CA ARG A 249 -0.81 -19.41 -12.30
C ARG A 249 -0.46 -19.18 -13.76
N ALA A 250 -1.38 -18.65 -14.57
CA ALA A 250 -1.12 -18.30 -15.96
C ALA A 250 -0.07 -17.18 -16.08
N LYS A 251 -0.16 -16.18 -15.19
CA LYS A 251 0.78 -15.08 -15.07
C LYS A 251 2.19 -15.54 -14.69
N LYS A 252 2.30 -16.41 -13.68
CA LYS A 252 3.55 -17.09 -13.27
C LYS A 252 4.15 -17.87 -14.43
N GLN A 253 3.35 -18.69 -15.10
CA GLN A 253 3.81 -19.48 -16.26
C GLN A 253 4.36 -18.57 -17.36
N ARG A 254 3.68 -17.44 -17.65
CA ARG A 254 4.13 -16.48 -18.67
C ARG A 254 5.50 -15.87 -18.36
N ILE A 255 5.84 -15.67 -17.08
CA ILE A 255 7.16 -15.19 -16.66
C ILE A 255 8.22 -16.27 -16.82
N GLU A 256 7.92 -17.50 -16.38
CA GLU A 256 8.82 -18.65 -16.55
C GLU A 256 9.12 -18.90 -18.04
N ASP A 257 8.10 -18.87 -18.89
CA ASP A 257 8.24 -18.98 -20.34
C ASP A 257 9.10 -17.84 -20.92
N THR A 258 8.93 -16.61 -20.40
CA THR A 258 9.73 -15.44 -20.84
C THR A 258 11.19 -15.57 -20.41
N ILE A 259 11.46 -16.09 -19.22
CA ILE A 259 12.82 -16.38 -18.73
C ILE A 259 13.47 -17.47 -19.59
N ASP A 260 12.73 -18.52 -19.95
CA ASP A 260 13.26 -19.58 -20.80
C ASP A 260 13.52 -19.09 -22.23
N MET A 261 12.69 -18.17 -22.75
CA MET A 261 12.99 -17.47 -24.01
C MET A 261 14.27 -16.62 -23.92
N LEU A 262 14.50 -15.91 -22.81
CA LEU A 262 15.74 -15.15 -22.58
C LEU A 262 16.97 -16.08 -22.55
N LYS A 263 16.89 -17.21 -21.84
CA LYS A 263 17.95 -18.23 -21.82
C LYS A 263 18.27 -18.74 -23.22
N PHE A 264 17.23 -19.10 -23.97
CA PHE A 264 17.36 -19.57 -25.34
C PHE A 264 18.00 -18.52 -26.24
N ALA A 265 17.54 -17.26 -26.15
CA ALA A 265 18.07 -16.17 -26.96
C ALA A 265 19.55 -15.92 -26.68
N ILE A 266 19.97 -15.95 -25.40
CA ILE A 266 21.39 -15.83 -25.01
C ILE A 266 22.19 -17.03 -25.52
N GLN A 267 21.72 -18.25 -25.29
CA GLN A 267 22.43 -19.47 -25.67
C GLN A 267 22.68 -19.57 -27.18
N HIS A 268 21.74 -19.08 -27.99
CA HIS A 268 21.82 -19.11 -29.45
C HIS A 268 22.23 -17.78 -30.09
N ASN A 269 22.61 -16.78 -29.29
CA ASN A 269 22.96 -15.43 -29.73
C ASN A 269 21.88 -14.79 -30.66
N ALA A 270 20.60 -15.02 -30.35
CA ALA A 270 19.46 -14.51 -31.11
C ALA A 270 19.03 -13.12 -30.61
N GLN A 271 19.71 -12.07 -31.07
CA GLN A 271 19.55 -10.69 -30.58
C GLN A 271 18.11 -10.14 -30.68
N ASP A 272 17.42 -10.41 -31.79
CA ASP A 272 16.03 -9.94 -31.97
C ASP A 272 15.07 -10.59 -30.95
N LEU A 273 15.30 -11.86 -30.63
CA LEU A 273 14.50 -12.57 -29.63
C LEU A 273 14.83 -12.06 -28.23
N LEU A 274 16.12 -11.82 -27.94
CA LEU A 274 16.57 -11.24 -26.68
C LEU A 274 15.85 -9.92 -26.39
N GLN A 275 15.89 -8.96 -27.32
CA GLN A 275 15.24 -7.66 -27.15
C GLN A 275 13.72 -7.78 -26.92
N ARG A 276 13.05 -8.64 -27.70
CA ARG A 276 11.60 -8.87 -27.54
C ARG A 276 11.27 -9.48 -26.17
N SER A 277 12.04 -10.46 -25.74
CA SER A 277 11.86 -11.11 -24.43
C SER A 277 12.17 -10.15 -23.28
N GLU A 278 13.14 -9.25 -23.43
CA GLU A 278 13.38 -8.19 -22.45
C GLU A 278 12.19 -7.21 -22.37
N HIS A 279 11.65 -6.74 -23.50
CA HIS A 279 10.47 -5.88 -23.46
C HIS A 279 9.25 -6.58 -22.85
N LEU A 280 9.09 -7.89 -23.10
CA LEU A 280 8.05 -8.68 -22.46
C LEU A 280 8.24 -8.76 -20.94
N ILE A 281 9.47 -8.97 -20.44
CA ILE A 281 9.69 -9.01 -18.98
C ILE A 281 9.39 -7.65 -18.34
N VAL A 282 9.74 -6.54 -19.00
CA VAL A 282 9.41 -5.19 -18.50
C VAL A 282 7.90 -4.97 -18.46
N SER A 283 7.20 -5.25 -19.56
CA SER A 283 5.75 -5.13 -19.61
C SER A 283 5.06 -6.00 -18.58
N LEU A 284 5.61 -7.19 -18.31
CA LEU A 284 5.13 -8.02 -17.22
C LEU A 284 5.33 -7.28 -15.91
N PHE A 285 6.55 -6.85 -15.54
CA PHE A 285 6.78 -6.11 -14.30
C PHE A 285 5.86 -4.89 -14.10
N ASP A 286 5.62 -4.12 -15.17
CA ASP A 286 4.69 -2.98 -15.14
C ASP A 286 3.25 -3.42 -14.85
N GLU A 287 2.79 -4.55 -15.42
CA GLU A 287 1.46 -5.12 -15.18
C GLU A 287 1.26 -5.56 -13.71
N TYR A 288 2.33 -5.91 -12.99
CA TYR A 288 2.26 -6.40 -11.59
C TYR A 288 2.59 -5.35 -10.53
N GLU A 289 2.72 -4.07 -10.91
CA GLU A 289 3.17 -3.01 -10.02
C GLU A 289 4.48 -3.37 -9.26
N GLY A 290 5.31 -4.25 -9.82
CA GLY A 290 6.57 -4.75 -9.25
C GLY A 290 6.48 -5.58 -7.96
N GLY A 291 5.71 -5.14 -6.97
CA GLY A 291 5.64 -5.73 -5.64
C GLY A 291 4.88 -7.05 -5.60
N GLU A 292 3.75 -7.15 -6.31
CA GLU A 292 2.95 -8.38 -6.30
C GLU A 292 3.71 -9.55 -6.89
N LEU A 293 4.58 -9.31 -7.87
CA LEU A 293 5.31 -10.38 -8.53
C LEU A 293 6.18 -11.19 -7.56
N PHE A 294 6.78 -10.52 -6.56
CA PHE A 294 7.73 -11.12 -5.63
C PHE A 294 7.16 -11.37 -4.24
N ASP A 295 5.94 -10.90 -3.96
CA ASP A 295 5.28 -11.10 -2.67
C ASP A 295 4.57 -12.45 -2.51
N TYR A 296 4.34 -13.15 -3.61
CA TYR A 296 3.91 -14.54 -3.52
C TYR A 296 5.08 -15.40 -3.05
N GLN A 297 4.88 -16.14 -1.95
CA GLN A 297 5.80 -17.18 -1.48
C GLN A 297 6.15 -18.21 -2.57
N GLU A 298 5.40 -18.21 -3.68
CA GLU A 298 5.60 -19.04 -4.86
C GLU A 298 6.18 -18.33 -6.09
N PHE A 299 6.62 -17.07 -6.02
CA PHE A 299 7.54 -16.58 -7.06
C PHE A 299 8.73 -17.51 -7.00
N ASN A 300 8.87 -18.31 -8.06
CA ASN A 300 9.72 -19.47 -8.04
C ASN A 300 11.14 -18.95 -7.77
N VAL A 301 11.70 -19.28 -6.61
CA VAL A 301 13.08 -18.90 -6.25
C VAL A 301 14.03 -19.24 -7.39
N LYS A 302 13.72 -20.31 -8.14
CA LYS A 302 14.38 -20.68 -9.39
C LYS A 302 14.23 -19.60 -10.48
N ALA A 303 13.04 -19.10 -10.78
CA ALA A 303 12.81 -18.04 -11.77
C ALA A 303 13.53 -16.73 -11.39
N ALA A 304 13.51 -16.36 -10.10
CA ALA A 304 14.29 -15.21 -9.62
C ALA A 304 15.79 -15.41 -9.85
N LYS A 305 16.32 -16.57 -9.45
CA LYS A 305 17.73 -16.94 -9.64
C LYS A 305 18.11 -16.98 -11.11
N ASP A 306 17.25 -17.56 -11.94
CA ASP A 306 17.45 -17.65 -13.38
C ASP A 306 17.50 -16.24 -13.98
N LEU A 307 16.53 -15.37 -13.68
CA LEU A 307 16.51 -14.00 -14.19
C LEU A 307 17.74 -13.19 -13.75
N VAL A 308 18.13 -13.31 -12.48
CA VAL A 308 19.36 -12.66 -11.98
C VAL A 308 20.60 -13.24 -12.66
N SER A 309 20.68 -14.56 -12.84
CA SER A 309 21.80 -15.21 -13.54
C SER A 309 21.88 -14.82 -15.02
N LEU A 310 20.75 -14.47 -15.64
CA LEU A 310 20.74 -13.98 -17.02
C LEU A 310 21.20 -12.52 -17.09
N CYS A 311 20.89 -11.72 -16.08
CA CYS A 311 21.38 -10.35 -15.96
C CYS A 311 22.87 -10.28 -15.54
N LEU A 312 23.43 -11.38 -15.01
CA LEU A 312 24.86 -11.52 -14.69
C LEU A 312 25.57 -12.26 -15.85
N PRO A 313 26.52 -11.62 -16.54
CA PRO A 313 27.81 -11.40 -15.93
C PRO A 313 28.24 -9.97 -16.12
N ILE A 314 28.61 -9.37 -15.01
CA ILE A 314 29.33 -8.12 -15.07
C ILE A 314 30.80 -8.48 -15.28
N GLU A 315 31.29 -8.38 -16.51
CA GLU A 315 32.74 -8.49 -16.72
C GLU A 315 33.39 -7.27 -16.06
N ARG A 316 34.25 -7.52 -15.07
CA ARG A 316 35.15 -6.48 -14.55
C ARG A 316 36.17 -6.20 -15.65
N SER A 317 36.00 -5.07 -16.33
CA SER A 317 37.10 -4.48 -17.11
C SER A 317 38.26 -4.25 -16.15
N SER A 318 39.41 -4.90 -16.39
CA SER A 318 40.60 -4.71 -15.56
C SER A 318 41.18 -3.29 -15.64
N ALA A 319 40.63 -2.44 -16.52
CA ALA A 319 41.13 -1.10 -16.81
C ALA A 319 40.20 0.04 -16.36
N GLN A 320 38.95 -0.25 -15.97
CA GLN A 320 38.00 0.75 -15.49
C GLN A 320 37.13 0.14 -14.38
N GLU A 321 36.90 0.87 -13.27
CA GLU A 321 35.92 0.54 -12.23
C GLU A 321 34.45 0.53 -12.74
N SER A 322 34.25 0.54 -14.06
CA SER A 322 32.96 0.42 -14.70
C SER A 322 32.72 -1.02 -15.14
N PHE A 323 31.62 -1.56 -14.62
CA PHE A 323 31.03 -2.84 -14.98
C PHE A 323 30.51 -2.86 -16.43
N SER A 324 30.91 -3.86 -17.22
CA SER A 324 30.38 -4.03 -18.58
C SER A 324 28.91 -4.45 -18.54
N SER A 325 28.14 -3.96 -19.53
CA SER A 325 26.71 -4.22 -19.77
C SER A 325 26.26 -5.63 -19.37
N ALA A 326 25.19 -5.71 -18.55
CA ALA A 326 24.45 -6.96 -18.33
C ALA A 326 24.09 -7.61 -19.68
N ARG A 327 24.00 -8.95 -19.72
CA ARG A 327 23.51 -9.68 -20.91
C ARG A 327 22.06 -9.32 -21.24
N CYS A 328 21.30 -8.94 -20.22
CA CYS A 328 19.94 -8.41 -20.34
C CYS A 328 19.83 -7.03 -19.66
N PRO A 329 20.32 -5.94 -20.28
CA PRO A 329 20.37 -4.62 -19.65
C PRO A 329 18.99 -4.00 -19.46
N VAL A 330 18.02 -4.29 -20.34
CA VAL A 330 16.66 -3.74 -20.24
C VAL A 330 15.90 -4.44 -19.13
N ALA A 331 16.00 -5.77 -19.05
CA ALA A 331 15.43 -6.55 -17.96
C ALA A 331 16.00 -6.12 -16.59
N TRP A 332 17.32 -5.96 -16.52
CA TRP A 332 18.02 -5.53 -15.30
C TRP A 332 17.58 -4.15 -14.82
N ASN A 333 17.47 -3.19 -15.73
CA ASN A 333 17.03 -1.84 -15.39
C ASN A 333 15.56 -1.82 -14.94
N ALA A 334 14.70 -2.66 -15.51
CA ALA A 334 13.32 -2.80 -15.04
C ALA A 334 13.28 -3.38 -13.62
N MET A 335 14.05 -4.43 -13.33
CA MET A 335 14.12 -5.00 -11.98
C MET A 335 14.56 -3.96 -10.94
N LYS A 336 15.54 -3.12 -11.26
CA LYS A 336 16.02 -2.04 -10.37
C LYS A 336 14.97 -0.98 -10.05
N ARG A 337 13.99 -0.75 -10.94
CA ARG A 337 12.93 0.25 -10.69
C ARG A 337 12.00 -0.15 -9.56
N TYR A 338 11.92 -1.44 -9.24
CA TYR A 338 11.01 -1.95 -8.23
C TYR A 338 11.79 -2.25 -6.95
N TYR A 339 11.69 -1.32 -6.00
CA TYR A 339 12.40 -1.30 -4.73
C TYR A 339 12.26 -2.62 -3.91
N ASP A 340 11.09 -3.25 -3.97
CA ASP A 340 10.82 -4.51 -3.27
C ASP A 340 11.58 -5.70 -3.84
N VAL A 341 11.90 -5.68 -5.13
CA VAL A 341 12.64 -6.76 -5.80
C VAL A 341 14.06 -6.84 -5.28
N GLU A 342 14.69 -5.69 -5.08
CA GLU A 342 16.04 -5.61 -4.52
C GLU A 342 16.09 -6.18 -3.10
N ASN A 343 15.12 -5.82 -2.25
CA ASN A 343 15.04 -6.29 -0.87
C ASN A 343 14.65 -7.77 -0.76
N LYS A 344 13.74 -8.25 -1.62
CA LYS A 344 13.39 -9.67 -1.67
C LYS A 344 14.55 -10.52 -2.18
N LEU A 345 15.25 -10.05 -3.23
CA LEU A 345 16.45 -10.69 -3.72
C LEU A 345 17.49 -10.80 -2.60
N LYS A 346 17.78 -9.73 -1.85
CA LYS A 346 18.65 -9.77 -0.66
C LYS A 346 18.22 -10.90 0.29
N SER A 347 16.94 -10.97 0.66
CA SER A 347 16.45 -11.98 1.63
C SER A 347 16.58 -13.45 1.15
N VAL A 348 16.49 -13.68 -0.16
CA VAL A 348 16.53 -15.03 -0.76
C VAL A 348 17.95 -15.45 -1.14
N THR A 349 18.82 -14.51 -1.51
CA THR A 349 20.21 -14.80 -1.89
C THR A 349 21.13 -14.96 -0.70
N PHE A 350 20.98 -14.20 0.39
CA PHE A 350 21.89 -14.29 1.55
C PHE A 350 21.95 -15.68 2.22
N ASN A 351 20.90 -16.49 2.10
CA ASN A 351 20.81 -17.81 2.75
C ASN A 351 21.11 -19.01 1.83
N SER A 352 21.35 -18.80 0.52
CA SER A 352 21.39 -19.93 -0.45
C SER A 352 22.44 -19.80 -1.56
N VAL A 353 23.46 -18.98 -1.35
CA VAL A 353 24.44 -18.55 -2.35
C VAL A 353 25.85 -18.70 -1.77
N SER A 354 26.83 -19.08 -2.59
CA SER A 354 28.20 -19.33 -2.11
C SER A 354 28.88 -18.04 -1.64
N GLU A 355 29.89 -18.15 -0.77
CA GLU A 355 30.59 -17.01 -0.15
C GLU A 355 31.14 -16.01 -1.21
N ASN A 356 31.65 -16.52 -2.34
CA ASN A 356 32.12 -15.71 -3.47
C ASN A 356 31.01 -14.91 -4.19
N GLU A 357 29.81 -15.45 -4.25
CA GLU A 357 28.66 -14.82 -4.90
C GLU A 357 28.04 -13.78 -3.94
N CYS A 358 28.03 -14.03 -2.64
CA CYS A 358 27.68 -13.05 -1.60
C CYS A 358 28.61 -11.82 -1.61
N ASP A 359 29.91 -12.03 -1.83
CA ASP A 359 30.87 -10.94 -2.01
C ASP A 359 30.62 -10.15 -3.30
N MET A 360 30.22 -10.81 -4.40
CA MET A 360 29.81 -10.13 -5.62
C MET A 360 28.55 -9.27 -5.41
N PHE A 361 27.52 -9.79 -4.74
CA PHE A 361 26.29 -9.05 -4.44
C PHE A 361 26.53 -7.88 -3.48
N SER A 362 27.35 -8.08 -2.44
CA SER A 362 27.72 -7.02 -1.50
C SER A 362 28.51 -5.90 -2.18
N ASN A 363 29.42 -6.24 -3.09
CA ASN A 363 30.14 -5.25 -3.91
C ASN A 363 29.23 -4.53 -4.91
N LEU A 364 28.29 -5.23 -5.54
CA LEU A 364 27.28 -4.63 -6.42
C LEU A 364 26.39 -3.63 -5.67
N LEU A 365 25.97 -3.99 -4.46
CA LEU A 365 25.16 -3.13 -3.58
C LEU A 365 25.97 -1.93 -3.09
N PHE A 366 27.22 -2.12 -2.67
CA PHE A 366 28.10 -1.03 -2.26
C PHE A 366 28.30 0.00 -3.38
N ILE A 367 28.45 -0.46 -4.62
CA ILE A 367 28.66 0.38 -5.80
C ILE A 367 27.37 1.09 -6.25
N LEU A 368 26.20 0.45 -6.11
CA LEU A 368 24.91 1.09 -6.40
C LEU A 368 24.58 2.20 -5.40
N VAL A 369 24.90 1.96 -4.11
CA VAL A 369 24.75 2.96 -3.05
C VAL A 369 25.74 4.13 -3.24
N GLN A 370 26.99 3.85 -3.61
CA GLN A 370 27.97 4.91 -3.93
C GLN A 370 27.55 5.76 -5.15
N ASN A 371 27.08 5.13 -6.24
CA ASN A 371 26.69 5.87 -7.45
C ASN A 371 25.49 6.80 -7.23
N GLU A 372 24.49 6.39 -6.44
CA GLU A 372 23.39 7.28 -6.07
C GLU A 372 23.84 8.38 -5.10
N ALA A 373 24.71 8.08 -4.14
CA ALA A 373 25.28 9.10 -3.26
C ALA A 373 26.08 10.17 -4.03
N GLU A 374 26.85 9.77 -5.05
CA GLU A 374 27.60 10.68 -5.92
C GLU A 374 26.72 11.48 -6.87
N LYS A 375 25.61 10.90 -7.33
CA LYS A 375 24.60 11.61 -8.13
C LYS A 375 23.90 12.68 -7.30
N VAL A 376 23.46 12.35 -6.10
CA VAL A 376 22.87 13.29 -5.14
C VAL A 376 23.87 14.41 -4.78
N ASN A 377 25.15 14.08 -4.55
CA ASN A 377 26.17 15.09 -4.31
C ASN A 377 26.38 16.04 -5.51
N ARG A 378 26.37 15.51 -6.74
CA ARG A 378 26.45 16.34 -7.96
C ARG A 378 25.25 17.26 -8.13
N GLU A 379 24.05 16.78 -7.81
CA GLU A 379 22.83 17.60 -7.84
C GLU A 379 22.85 18.70 -6.76
N ILE A 380 23.36 18.38 -5.56
CA ILE A 380 23.56 19.35 -4.48
C ILE A 380 24.62 20.39 -4.86
N GLU A 381 25.72 19.98 -5.48
CA GLU A 381 26.75 20.90 -5.94
C GLU A 381 26.25 21.78 -7.10
N ALA A 382 25.52 21.22 -8.06
CA ALA A 382 24.89 21.99 -9.13
C ALA A 382 23.89 23.03 -8.59
N ALA A 383 23.11 22.68 -7.56
CA ALA A 383 22.19 23.60 -6.89
C ALA A 383 22.88 24.64 -5.98
N ARG A 384 24.16 24.45 -5.63
CA ARG A 384 24.94 25.40 -4.84
C ARG A 384 25.67 26.44 -5.69
N TRP A 385 25.95 26.13 -6.96
CA TRP A 385 26.75 26.96 -7.86
C TRP A 385 25.98 27.52 -9.07
N GLY A 386 24.71 27.15 -9.24
CA GLY A 386 23.74 27.80 -10.13
C GLY A 386 22.74 28.63 -9.34
#